data_AF-A0A1I6FMW7-F1
#
_entry.id   AF-A0A1I6FMW7-F1
#
_cell.length_a   1.000
_cell.length_b   1.000
_cell.length_c   1.000
_cell.angle_alpha   90.00
_cell.angle_beta   90.00
_cell.angle_gamma   90.00
#
_symmetry.space_group_name_H-M   'P 1'
#
loop_
_entity.id
_entity.type
_entity.pdbx_description
1 polymer ?
#
loop_
_entity_poly.entity_id
_entity_poly.type
_entity_poly.pdbx_seq_one_letter_code
_entity_poly.pdbx_strand_id
1 'polypeptide(L)'
;MSDDYLEPGPQGDLDELLGDAEPVTGDEEDSIEGVVDSDEARELRDAASEGTRQVHPNSPEATEYQTFDAEGPIECVEPRVHAFGAHLLFSQPDTSQNGHPGSLSPYDAIVSQYEPSIADDVGSFVFDGELWEINPDKTNYWSGGIAAPMRPYETFNEYQIAVRAQDGLGERKASFQFRPSVPDARTADGERIGSMPEYLPYGLRVQANSSNLEPDEVIPLLRRLAEELDISTHYFRDECVHEHSNAYQMEMYLRLDRGAGEQHVAGQGAVLDQLALFGSNNRGKGEYKWDNEKVVGHRNAVALDESTWKKLTEKPNGVGKLVKYYHPEFVRSEETSSADDPLSDPKLELQWSKDYSDRASVPWSEEGAFDVEALRTELDESLVNVLLWAGLPTRADPRVYTADHYFEATESERDLDLVDNKMPSVREGEEQQAVAHFARGDATESERSVLAALTDGGDGARVDELAELSDTSRSTVYRAAEKFDDLVEVANAKMSFEDSLIREKFQDLLNTFEDVTDWVVGGVRQLASAETEMIDQDSALARWARRHGISITESVDGMVVDLGGQPLSRVELVKLIRAGVDAAEDTGSIAYRKFISGEFSWTEKEKGRRTGQRPINRNGDVLFSSKLPR
;
A
#
# COMPACT_ATOMS: atom_id res chain seq x y z
N MET A 1 24.03 29.82 -34.33
CA MET A 1 24.36 28.38 -34.46
C MET A 1 25.11 28.06 -33.20
N SER A 2 24.36 27.80 -32.14
CA SER A 2 24.83 27.64 -30.77
C SER A 2 24.32 26.29 -30.30
N ASP A 3 25.26 25.39 -30.06
CA ASP A 3 25.08 24.14 -29.33
C ASP A 3 25.02 24.49 -27.84
N ASP A 4 23.81 24.51 -27.27
CA ASP A 4 23.58 24.57 -25.83
C ASP A 4 22.82 23.29 -25.43
N TYR A 5 23.57 22.21 -25.22
CA TYR A 5 23.11 21.05 -24.47
C TYR A 5 23.41 21.31 -23.00
N LEU A 6 22.38 21.62 -22.22
CA LEU A 6 22.44 21.71 -20.77
C LEU A 6 21.89 20.40 -20.17
N GLU A 7 22.72 19.79 -19.34
CA GLU A 7 22.48 18.60 -18.53
C GLU A 7 21.23 18.74 -17.64
N PRO A 8 20.44 17.67 -17.41
CA PRO A 8 19.59 17.60 -16.23
C PRO A 8 20.50 17.33 -15.01
N GLY A 9 20.45 18.26 -14.05
CA GLY A 9 21.26 18.27 -12.85
C GLY A 9 20.98 17.09 -11.89
N PRO A 10 21.73 17.03 -10.77
CA PRO A 10 21.65 15.93 -9.82
C PRO A 10 20.24 15.84 -9.23
N GLN A 11 19.66 14.64 -9.27
CA GLN A 11 18.46 14.30 -8.50
C GLN A 11 18.77 14.58 -7.02
N GLY A 12 18.28 15.73 -6.55
CA GLY A 12 18.42 16.15 -5.17
C GLY A 12 17.70 15.19 -4.24
N ASP A 13 18.24 15.07 -3.04
CA ASP A 13 17.71 14.33 -1.91
C ASP A 13 16.23 14.69 -1.70
N LEU A 14 15.32 13.78 -2.03
CA LEU A 14 13.87 14.00 -1.99
C LEU A 14 13.33 14.03 -0.54
N ASP A 15 14.12 13.55 0.42
CA ASP A 15 13.78 13.53 1.84
C ASP A 15 13.91 14.91 2.52
N GLU A 16 14.74 15.81 1.98
CA GLU A 16 14.99 17.13 2.61
C GLU A 16 13.85 18.14 2.36
N LEU A 17 12.95 17.88 1.41
CA LEU A 17 11.85 18.79 1.02
C LEU A 17 10.49 18.45 1.69
N LEU A 18 10.38 17.36 2.45
CA LEU A 18 9.11 16.87 2.99
C LEU A 18 9.08 16.72 4.52
N GLY A 19 10.13 17.15 5.23
CA GLY A 19 10.25 17.02 6.69
C GLY A 19 9.23 17.79 7.54
N ASP A 20 8.35 18.60 6.96
CA ASP A 20 7.41 19.48 7.67
C ASP A 20 5.93 19.03 7.62
N ALA A 21 5.61 17.86 7.04
CA ALA A 21 4.24 17.33 7.05
C ALA A 21 4.04 16.33 8.21
N GLU A 22 3.16 16.66 9.16
CA GLU A 22 2.85 15.77 10.28
C GLU A 22 1.94 14.60 9.84
N PRO A 23 2.31 13.34 10.12
CA PRO A 23 1.51 12.16 9.82
C PRO A 23 0.40 11.92 10.85
N VAL A 24 -0.75 11.44 10.37
CA VAL A 24 -1.85 10.96 11.22
C VAL A 24 -1.69 9.45 11.40
N THR A 25 -0.98 9.02 12.44
CA THR A 25 -0.84 7.60 12.79
C THR A 25 -1.55 7.26 14.09
N GLY A 26 -2.15 6.07 14.15
CA GLY A 26 -2.64 5.47 15.38
C GLY A 26 -2.99 3.99 15.17
N ASP A 27 -1.98 3.17 14.87
CA ASP A 27 -2.04 1.72 14.92
C ASP A 27 -1.75 1.25 16.35
N GLU A 28 -2.76 0.86 17.13
CA GLU A 28 -2.57 -0.11 18.21
C GLU A 28 -3.81 -1.02 18.33
N GLU A 29 -3.54 -2.34 18.25
CA GLU A 29 -4.37 -3.49 18.65
C GLU A 29 -5.27 -4.19 17.60
N ASP A 30 -4.58 -5.08 16.87
CA ASP A 30 -4.75 -6.55 16.93
C ASP A 30 -5.78 -7.30 16.03
N SER A 31 -5.18 -8.05 15.10
CA SER A 31 -5.38 -9.43 14.66
C SER A 31 -6.76 -10.15 14.58
N ILE A 32 -7.07 -10.54 13.34
CA ILE A 32 -7.43 -11.87 12.74
C ILE A 32 -7.93 -13.00 13.70
N GLU A 33 -8.90 -13.91 13.46
CA GLU A 33 -9.31 -14.76 12.32
C GLU A 33 -10.69 -15.41 12.60
N GLY A 34 -11.38 -15.90 11.56
CA GLY A 34 -12.19 -17.13 11.71
C GLY A 34 -13.50 -17.27 10.90
N VAL A 35 -13.36 -17.61 9.61
CA VAL A 35 -14.16 -18.52 8.75
C VAL A 35 -15.57 -18.94 9.21
N VAL A 36 -16.57 -18.74 8.33
CA VAL A 36 -17.76 -19.61 8.28
C VAL A 36 -18.16 -19.89 6.84
N ASP A 37 -17.92 -21.15 6.46
CA ASP A 37 -18.56 -21.89 5.37
C ASP A 37 -20.08 -21.93 5.62
N SER A 38 -20.89 -21.39 4.70
CA SER A 38 -22.36 -21.47 4.81
C SER A 38 -22.99 -21.90 3.49
N ASP A 39 -24.00 -22.76 3.61
CA ASP A 39 -24.75 -23.40 2.53
C ASP A 39 -25.44 -22.41 1.55
N GLU A 40 -25.48 -21.11 1.87
CA GLU A 40 -25.97 -20.02 1.00
C GLU A 40 -25.03 -19.69 -0.18
N ALA A 41 -23.72 -19.89 -0.02
CA ALA A 41 -22.77 -19.75 -1.14
C ALA A 41 -22.98 -20.81 -2.24
N ARG A 42 -23.68 -21.91 -1.91
CA ARG A 42 -24.00 -23.00 -2.84
C ARG A 42 -25.26 -22.72 -3.66
N GLU A 43 -26.26 -22.04 -3.09
CA GLU A 43 -27.50 -21.68 -3.80
C GLU A 43 -27.30 -20.56 -4.83
N LEU A 44 -26.37 -19.63 -4.58
CA LEU A 44 -26.02 -18.56 -5.54
C LEU A 44 -25.28 -19.08 -6.79
N ARG A 45 -24.50 -20.16 -6.67
CA ARG A 45 -23.84 -20.81 -7.83
C ARG A 45 -24.81 -21.58 -8.71
N ASP A 46 -25.83 -22.22 -8.13
CA ASP A 46 -26.82 -22.97 -8.91
C ASP A 46 -27.76 -22.04 -9.69
N ALA A 47 -28.08 -20.85 -9.14
CA ALA A 47 -28.91 -19.83 -9.80
C ALA A 47 -28.23 -19.17 -11.02
N ALA A 48 -26.90 -19.15 -11.09
CA ALA A 48 -26.14 -18.58 -12.20
C ALA A 48 -26.08 -19.50 -13.45
N SER A 49 -26.53 -20.76 -13.34
CA SER A 49 -26.38 -21.76 -14.41
C SER A 49 -27.53 -21.79 -15.44
N GLU A 50 -28.69 -21.17 -15.15
CA GLU A 50 -29.87 -21.19 -16.04
C GLU A 50 -30.30 -19.79 -16.49
N GLY A 51 -29.42 -19.09 -17.22
CA GLY A 51 -29.74 -17.80 -17.85
C GLY A 51 -29.10 -17.67 -19.22
N THR A 52 -29.71 -18.27 -20.25
CA THR A 52 -29.27 -18.14 -21.64
C THR A 52 -29.43 -16.68 -22.12
N ARG A 53 -28.32 -15.93 -22.15
CA ARG A 53 -28.22 -14.59 -22.77
C ARG A 53 -28.33 -14.73 -24.29
N GLN A 54 -29.48 -14.36 -24.87
CA GLN A 54 -29.54 -13.98 -26.29
C GLN A 54 -28.96 -12.58 -26.44
N VAL A 55 -27.76 -12.48 -27.00
CA VAL A 55 -27.06 -11.22 -27.29
C VAL A 55 -27.51 -10.71 -28.67
N HIS A 56 -27.92 -9.44 -28.74
CA HIS A 56 -28.22 -8.72 -29.98
C HIS A 56 -26.91 -8.44 -30.76
N PRO A 57 -26.83 -8.69 -32.08
CA PRO A 57 -25.54 -8.87 -32.76
C PRO A 57 -24.88 -7.61 -33.35
N ASN A 58 -24.99 -6.40 -32.76
CA ASN A 58 -24.34 -5.20 -33.33
C ASN A 58 -23.85 -4.17 -32.29
N SER A 59 -22.96 -4.56 -31.37
CA SER A 59 -22.11 -3.60 -30.63
C SER A 59 -20.62 -3.99 -30.80
N PRO A 60 -19.67 -3.05 -30.98
CA PRO A 60 -18.27 -3.35 -31.29
C PRO A 60 -17.40 -3.77 -30.07
N GLU A 61 -18.00 -4.08 -28.92
CA GLU A 61 -17.29 -4.49 -27.70
C GLU A 61 -17.36 -6.01 -27.49
N ALA A 62 -16.70 -6.74 -28.38
CA ALA A 62 -16.48 -8.17 -28.18
C ALA A 62 -15.09 -8.54 -28.73
N THR A 63 -14.05 -8.00 -28.10
CA THR A 63 -12.79 -8.75 -28.03
C THR A 63 -13.09 -9.92 -27.10
N GLU A 64 -12.97 -11.15 -27.59
CA GLU A 64 -13.12 -12.36 -26.78
C GLU A 64 -12.09 -12.31 -25.64
N TYR A 65 -12.51 -11.86 -24.45
CA TYR A 65 -11.72 -12.01 -23.24
C TYR A 65 -11.64 -13.50 -22.93
N GLN A 66 -10.42 -14.05 -22.97
CA GLN A 66 -10.16 -15.40 -22.49
C GLN A 66 -10.59 -15.48 -21.02
N THR A 67 -11.35 -16.51 -20.69
CA THR A 67 -11.82 -16.80 -19.32
C THR A 67 -10.64 -17.03 -18.38
N PHE A 68 -10.60 -16.27 -17.29
CA PHE A 68 -9.52 -16.10 -16.30
C PHE A 68 -9.32 -17.28 -15.31
N ASP A 69 -9.29 -18.50 -15.82
CA ASP A 69 -8.93 -19.71 -15.05
C ASP A 69 -7.86 -20.52 -15.81
N ALA A 70 -6.82 -19.84 -16.32
CA ALA A 70 -5.69 -20.51 -16.94
C ALA A 70 -4.65 -20.86 -15.87
N GLU A 71 -4.73 -22.06 -15.29
CA GLU A 71 -3.61 -22.61 -14.53
C GLU A 71 -2.42 -22.86 -15.47
N GLY A 72 -1.28 -22.22 -15.21
CA GLY A 72 -0.01 -22.46 -15.89
C GLY A 72 0.50 -21.28 -16.72
N PRO A 73 1.56 -21.50 -17.53
CA PRO A 73 2.21 -20.44 -18.28
C PRO A 73 1.26 -19.71 -19.22
N ILE A 74 1.19 -18.39 -19.08
CA ILE A 74 0.42 -17.50 -19.94
C ILE A 74 1.35 -16.59 -20.72
N GLU A 75 0.97 -16.31 -21.96
CA GLU A 75 1.69 -15.39 -22.83
C GLU A 75 1.25 -13.96 -22.51
N CYS A 76 2.16 -13.15 -21.97
CA CYS A 76 1.91 -11.77 -21.55
C CYS A 76 3.02 -10.83 -22.00
N VAL A 77 2.74 -9.53 -22.08
CA VAL A 77 3.75 -8.49 -22.36
C VAL A 77 4.82 -8.48 -21.28
N GLU A 78 6.10 -8.49 -21.67
CA GLU A 78 7.24 -8.53 -20.75
C GLU A 78 7.59 -7.12 -20.25
N PRO A 79 7.41 -6.80 -18.95
CA PRO A 79 7.92 -5.57 -18.38
C PRO A 79 9.45 -5.57 -18.33
N ARG A 80 10.04 -4.38 -18.19
CA ARG A 80 11.50 -4.23 -18.04
C ARG A 80 11.84 -3.65 -16.69
N VAL A 81 12.96 -4.08 -16.11
CA VAL A 81 13.50 -3.43 -14.92
C VAL A 81 13.95 -2.01 -15.27
N HIS A 82 13.35 -1.02 -14.60
CA HIS A 82 13.77 0.38 -14.72
C HIS A 82 14.97 0.67 -13.82
N ALA A 83 14.90 0.22 -12.56
CA ALA A 83 15.92 0.44 -11.56
C ALA A 83 16.03 -0.75 -10.61
N PHE A 84 17.25 -1.06 -10.19
CA PHE A 84 17.53 -2.13 -9.25
C PHE A 84 18.69 -1.76 -8.33
N GLY A 85 18.52 -2.04 -7.03
CA GLY A 85 19.47 -1.71 -5.98
C GLY A 85 19.78 -2.91 -5.09
N ALA A 86 21.06 -3.19 -4.87
CA ALA A 86 21.51 -4.33 -4.09
C ALA A 86 22.72 -4.03 -3.19
N HIS A 87 22.79 -4.75 -2.07
CA HIS A 87 23.98 -4.88 -1.24
C HIS A 87 24.53 -6.29 -1.40
N LEU A 88 25.63 -6.41 -2.14
CA LEU A 88 26.33 -7.66 -2.35
C LEU A 88 27.48 -7.79 -1.36
N LEU A 89 27.65 -8.97 -0.77
CA LEU A 89 28.78 -9.29 0.07
C LEU A 89 29.55 -10.45 -0.55
N PHE A 90 30.80 -10.19 -0.94
CA PHE A 90 31.71 -11.19 -1.45
C PHE A 90 32.72 -11.61 -0.37
N SER A 91 32.75 -12.91 -0.07
CA SER A 91 33.70 -13.53 0.85
C SER A 91 34.24 -14.82 0.25
N GLN A 92 35.51 -15.11 0.47
CA GLN A 92 36.16 -16.30 -0.07
C GLN A 92 36.03 -17.47 0.92
N PRO A 93 35.15 -18.46 0.68
CA PRO A 93 34.77 -19.46 1.67
C PRO A 93 35.93 -20.36 2.13
N ASP A 94 36.90 -20.60 1.24
CA ASP A 94 38.06 -21.46 1.50
C ASP A 94 39.24 -20.73 2.16
N THR A 95 39.05 -19.47 2.56
CA THR A 95 40.10 -18.65 3.18
C THR A 95 39.72 -18.23 4.58
N SER A 96 40.74 -17.95 5.41
CA SER A 96 40.52 -17.32 6.71
C SER A 96 41.60 -16.29 6.99
N GLN A 97 41.20 -15.23 7.67
CA GLN A 97 42.07 -14.15 8.10
C GLN A 97 41.79 -13.86 9.58
N ASN A 98 42.85 -13.84 10.39
CA ASN A 98 42.76 -13.63 11.84
C ASN A 98 41.75 -14.55 12.55
N GLY A 99 41.56 -15.76 12.04
CA GLY A 99 40.61 -16.74 12.59
C GLY A 99 39.14 -16.54 12.18
N HIS A 100 38.84 -15.58 11.30
CA HIS A 100 37.51 -15.37 10.73
C HIS A 100 37.47 -15.84 9.25
N PRO A 101 36.30 -16.26 8.73
CA PRO A 101 36.15 -16.63 7.32
C PRO A 101 36.46 -15.46 6.37
N GLY A 102 36.99 -15.79 5.20
CA GLY A 102 37.30 -14.83 4.15
C GLY A 102 38.64 -14.11 4.33
N SER A 103 38.90 -13.15 3.46
CA SER A 103 40.09 -12.28 3.50
C SER A 103 39.79 -10.91 2.90
N LEU A 104 40.60 -9.89 3.24
CA LEU A 104 40.51 -8.56 2.62
C LEU A 104 41.10 -8.49 1.20
N SER A 105 41.58 -9.60 0.64
CA SER A 105 42.20 -9.63 -0.69
C SER A 105 41.33 -9.02 -1.81
N PRO A 106 40.00 -9.26 -1.86
CA PRO A 106 39.14 -8.62 -2.86
C PRO A 106 39.11 -7.09 -2.72
N TYR A 107 39.07 -6.58 -1.48
CA TYR A 107 39.12 -5.13 -1.22
C TYR A 107 40.49 -4.54 -1.56
N ASP A 108 41.58 -5.21 -1.14
CA ASP A 108 42.95 -4.78 -1.43
C ASP A 108 43.22 -4.76 -2.95
N ALA A 109 42.60 -5.65 -3.72
CA ALA A 109 42.69 -5.65 -5.19
C ALA A 109 42.03 -4.40 -5.79
N ILE A 110 40.84 -4.00 -5.33
CA ILE A 110 40.18 -2.75 -5.74
C ILE A 110 41.08 -1.55 -5.41
N VAL A 111 41.60 -1.50 -4.18
CA VAL A 111 42.52 -0.42 -3.74
C VAL A 111 43.76 -0.34 -4.64
N SER A 112 44.31 -1.48 -5.06
CA SER A 112 45.54 -1.53 -5.85
C SER A 112 45.37 -1.08 -7.29
N GLN A 113 44.16 -1.19 -7.85
CA GLN A 113 43.85 -0.85 -9.24
C GLN A 113 43.14 0.50 -9.37
N TYR A 114 42.69 1.08 -8.25
CA TYR A 114 42.02 2.35 -8.28
C TYR A 114 43.02 3.51 -8.44
N GLU A 115 42.89 4.26 -9.52
CA GLU A 115 43.60 5.52 -9.76
C GLU A 115 42.62 6.65 -10.17
N PRO A 116 42.95 7.93 -9.94
CA PRO A 116 42.09 9.04 -10.36
C PRO A 116 41.81 9.09 -11.89
N SER A 117 42.65 8.44 -12.71
CA SER A 117 42.54 8.37 -14.17
C SER A 117 41.93 7.06 -14.68
N ILE A 118 41.34 6.24 -13.81
CA ILE A 118 40.90 4.87 -14.16
C ILE A 118 40.00 4.80 -15.42
N ALA A 119 39.20 5.83 -15.68
CA ALA A 119 38.37 5.90 -16.88
C ALA A 119 39.21 6.06 -18.17
N ASP A 120 40.27 6.85 -18.13
CA ASP A 120 41.20 7.05 -19.25
C ASP A 120 42.06 5.80 -19.51
N ASP A 121 42.37 5.06 -18.46
CA ASP A 121 43.26 3.90 -18.50
C ASP A 121 42.54 2.62 -18.99
N VAL A 122 41.29 2.42 -18.59
CA VAL A 122 40.49 1.22 -18.94
C VAL A 122 39.82 1.35 -20.31
N GLY A 123 39.38 2.56 -20.68
CA GLY A 123 38.61 2.77 -21.90
C GLY A 123 37.26 2.03 -21.91
N SER A 124 36.85 1.54 -23.08
CA SER A 124 35.56 0.85 -23.28
C SER A 124 35.72 -0.67 -23.32
N PHE A 125 34.73 -1.39 -22.82
CA PHE A 125 34.70 -2.85 -22.76
C PHE A 125 33.35 -3.41 -23.21
N VAL A 126 33.31 -4.67 -23.64
CA VAL A 126 32.06 -5.30 -24.12
C VAL A 126 31.37 -6.06 -23.00
N PHE A 127 30.07 -5.83 -22.83
CA PHE A 127 29.19 -6.60 -21.95
C PHE A 127 27.85 -6.81 -22.66
N ASP A 128 27.36 -8.05 -22.67
CA ASP A 128 26.12 -8.47 -23.35
C ASP A 128 25.99 -7.99 -24.81
N GLY A 129 27.10 -8.00 -25.55
CA GLY A 129 27.12 -7.55 -26.95
C GLY A 129 27.12 -6.03 -27.14
N GLU A 130 27.02 -5.26 -26.05
CA GLU A 130 27.04 -3.80 -26.04
C GLU A 130 28.43 -3.29 -25.62
N LEU A 131 28.78 -2.09 -26.07
CA LEU A 131 30.00 -1.41 -25.63
C LEU A 131 29.68 -0.57 -24.39
N TRP A 132 30.46 -0.74 -23.34
CA TRP A 132 30.33 -0.06 -22.05
C TRP A 132 31.59 0.75 -21.75
N GLU A 133 31.47 1.78 -20.93
CA GLU A 133 32.59 2.58 -20.46
C GLU A 133 32.45 2.94 -18.98
N ILE A 134 33.57 3.25 -18.34
CA ILE A 134 33.57 3.89 -17.02
C ILE A 134 33.11 5.33 -17.20
N ASN A 135 32.15 5.76 -16.38
CA ASN A 135 31.71 7.15 -16.31
C ASN A 135 32.62 7.92 -15.33
N PRO A 136 33.53 8.79 -15.81
CA PRO A 136 34.47 9.50 -14.96
C PRO A 136 33.78 10.47 -13.98
N ASP A 137 32.68 11.11 -14.40
CA ASP A 137 31.99 12.13 -13.60
C ASP A 137 31.30 11.56 -12.36
N LYS A 138 31.10 10.24 -12.34
CA LYS A 138 30.44 9.50 -11.25
C LYS A 138 31.36 8.46 -10.61
N THR A 139 32.65 8.45 -10.97
CA THR A 139 33.68 7.59 -10.40
C THR A 139 34.53 8.41 -9.44
N ASN A 140 34.52 8.04 -8.15
CA ASN A 140 35.20 8.80 -7.10
C ASN A 140 35.56 7.89 -5.91
N TYR A 141 36.29 8.43 -4.96
CA TYR A 141 36.62 7.76 -3.71
C TYR A 141 36.66 8.76 -2.56
N TRP A 142 36.47 8.28 -1.34
CA TRP A 142 36.53 9.10 -0.13
C TRP A 142 36.91 8.26 1.08
N SER A 143 37.28 8.93 2.19
CA SER A 143 37.54 8.24 3.46
C SER A 143 36.22 7.71 4.03
N GLY A 144 36.14 6.41 4.24
CA GLY A 144 34.98 5.74 4.83
C GLY A 144 34.93 5.86 6.35
N GLY A 145 33.89 5.28 6.94
CA GLY A 145 33.67 5.26 8.39
C GLY A 145 34.32 4.10 9.14
N ILE A 146 34.87 3.10 8.44
CA ILE A 146 35.43 1.88 9.06
C ILE A 146 36.91 2.09 9.37
N ALA A 147 37.31 1.89 10.62
CA ALA A 147 38.70 1.94 11.04
C ALA A 147 39.56 0.93 10.26
N ALA A 148 40.76 1.35 9.87
CA ALA A 148 41.73 0.54 9.15
C ALA A 148 42.98 0.27 10.01
N PRO A 149 42.83 -0.42 11.15
CA PRO A 149 43.98 -0.73 11.99
C PRO A 149 44.99 -1.53 11.16
N MET A 150 46.28 -1.24 11.33
CA MET A 150 47.40 -1.84 10.58
C MET A 150 47.56 -1.36 9.12
N ARG A 151 46.82 -0.34 8.68
CA ARG A 151 47.00 0.33 7.39
C ARG A 151 47.61 1.74 7.57
N PRO A 152 48.14 2.38 6.50
CA PRO A 152 48.75 3.71 6.61
C PRO A 152 47.74 4.86 6.84
N TYR A 153 46.44 4.58 6.81
CA TYR A 153 45.34 5.54 7.00
C TYR A 153 44.46 5.11 8.19
N GLU A 154 43.77 6.07 8.81
CA GLU A 154 42.95 5.82 10.01
C GLU A 154 41.66 5.05 9.68
N THR A 155 41.02 5.36 8.56
CA THR A 155 39.84 4.65 8.06
C THR A 155 40.04 4.13 6.66
N PHE A 156 39.37 3.03 6.33
CA PHE A 156 39.34 2.49 4.98
C PHE A 156 38.69 3.48 4.03
N ASN A 157 39.24 3.61 2.83
CA ASN A 157 38.58 4.34 1.76
C ASN A 157 37.41 3.53 1.19
N GLU A 158 36.41 4.23 0.69
CA GLU A 158 35.35 3.70 -0.15
C GLU A 158 35.58 4.16 -1.58
N TYR A 159 35.33 3.27 -2.53
CA TYR A 159 35.54 3.53 -3.95
C TYR A 159 34.23 3.34 -4.69
N GLN A 160 33.88 4.27 -5.55
CA GLN A 160 32.73 4.16 -6.44
C GLN A 160 33.23 4.15 -7.87
N ILE A 161 32.80 3.15 -8.64
CA ILE A 161 33.04 3.07 -10.09
C ILE A 161 31.68 3.01 -10.76
N ALA A 162 31.38 4.00 -11.58
CA ALA A 162 30.17 4.04 -12.39
C ALA A 162 30.50 3.60 -13.81
N VAL A 163 29.61 2.81 -14.40
CA VAL A 163 29.70 2.34 -15.79
C VAL A 163 28.38 2.62 -16.51
N ARG A 164 28.45 2.85 -17.82
CA ARG A 164 27.27 3.02 -18.68
C ARG A 164 27.49 2.40 -20.04
N ALA A 165 26.41 1.93 -20.67
CA ALA A 165 26.41 1.54 -22.06
C ALA A 165 26.66 2.77 -22.96
N GLN A 166 27.41 2.57 -24.04
CA GLN A 166 27.60 3.54 -25.12
C GLN A 166 26.50 3.39 -26.18
N ASP A 167 25.26 3.53 -25.74
CA ASP A 167 24.05 3.41 -26.57
C ASP A 167 23.58 4.77 -27.14
N GLY A 168 24.24 5.85 -26.75
CA GLY A 168 23.92 7.23 -27.14
C GLY A 168 22.96 7.95 -26.19
N LEU A 169 22.37 7.26 -25.22
CA LEU A 169 21.50 7.82 -24.18
C LEU A 169 22.16 7.79 -22.80
N GLY A 170 22.95 6.75 -22.49
CA GLY A 170 23.66 6.61 -21.23
C GLY A 170 22.77 6.27 -20.04
N GLU A 171 21.57 5.74 -20.28
CA GLU A 171 20.58 5.41 -19.24
C GLU A 171 20.56 3.92 -18.86
N ARG A 172 21.21 3.04 -19.64
CA ARG A 172 21.61 1.70 -19.19
C ARG A 172 22.97 1.79 -18.50
N LYS A 173 22.95 1.71 -17.17
CA LYS A 173 24.09 2.10 -16.32
C LYS A 173 24.09 1.38 -14.97
N ALA A 174 25.25 1.30 -14.35
CA ALA A 174 25.42 0.81 -12.99
C ALA A 174 26.47 1.62 -12.23
N SER A 175 26.27 1.81 -10.92
CA SER A 175 27.28 2.31 -10.00
C SER A 175 27.60 1.25 -8.96
N PHE A 176 28.87 0.90 -8.84
CA PHE A 176 29.36 -0.05 -7.85
C PHE A 176 30.19 0.69 -6.80
N GLN A 177 29.72 0.65 -5.56
CA GLN A 177 30.43 1.20 -4.42
C GLN A 177 31.05 0.08 -3.57
N PHE A 178 32.37 0.08 -3.54
CA PHE A 178 33.23 -0.90 -2.91
C PHE A 178 33.62 -0.46 -1.50
N ARG A 179 33.30 -1.30 -0.52
CA ARG A 179 33.64 -1.11 0.90
C ARG A 179 34.23 -2.39 1.47
N PRO A 180 35.13 -2.34 2.46
CA PRO A 180 35.60 -3.57 3.08
C PRO A 180 34.47 -4.23 3.89
N SER A 181 34.49 -5.57 3.93
CA SER A 181 33.79 -6.34 4.96
C SER A 181 34.79 -6.73 6.02
N VAL A 182 34.53 -6.34 7.27
CA VAL A 182 35.40 -6.58 8.42
C VAL A 182 34.55 -7.09 9.58
N PRO A 183 34.89 -8.24 10.19
CA PRO A 183 34.24 -8.70 11.42
C PRO A 183 34.42 -7.66 12.55
N ASP A 184 33.41 -7.46 13.39
CA ASP A 184 33.42 -6.46 14.48
C ASP A 184 33.88 -5.06 13.99
N ALA A 185 33.31 -4.60 12.87
CA ALA A 185 33.66 -3.31 12.27
C ALA A 185 33.47 -2.15 13.27
N ARG A 186 34.49 -1.28 13.34
CA ARG A 186 34.56 -0.15 14.28
C ARG A 186 34.82 1.16 13.55
N THR A 187 34.41 2.26 14.17
CA THR A 187 34.77 3.63 13.76
C THR A 187 36.22 3.94 14.14
N ALA A 188 36.77 5.05 13.61
CA ALA A 188 38.11 5.51 13.96
C ALA A 188 38.32 5.70 15.48
N ASP A 189 37.26 6.12 16.19
CA ASP A 189 37.25 6.30 17.65
C ASP A 189 37.12 4.98 18.43
N GLY A 190 36.99 3.85 17.73
CA GLY A 190 36.92 2.50 18.30
C GLY A 190 35.52 2.02 18.67
N GLU A 191 34.47 2.80 18.38
CA GLU A 191 33.07 2.42 18.61
C GLU A 191 32.61 1.39 17.56
N ARG A 192 31.86 0.37 17.98
CA ARG A 192 31.32 -0.63 17.05
C ARG A 192 30.24 0.00 16.16
N ILE A 193 30.27 -0.30 14.87
CA ILE A 193 29.25 0.14 13.91
C ILE A 193 28.02 -0.76 14.06
N GLY A 194 26.96 -0.24 14.70
CA GLY A 194 25.76 -1.01 15.04
C GLY A 194 24.91 -1.46 13.86
N SER A 195 25.01 -0.78 12.72
CA SER A 195 24.29 -1.14 11.48
C SER A 195 24.91 -2.34 10.74
N MET A 196 26.06 -2.86 11.20
CA MET A 196 26.73 -4.02 10.61
C MET A 196 26.63 -5.25 11.54
N PRO A 197 26.32 -6.45 11.00
CA PRO A 197 26.35 -7.68 11.79
C PRO A 197 27.71 -7.90 12.47
N GLU A 198 27.70 -8.44 13.69
CA GLU A 198 28.92 -8.65 14.49
C GLU A 198 29.87 -9.66 13.83
N TYR A 199 29.31 -10.68 13.20
CA TYR A 199 30.01 -11.84 12.64
C TYR A 199 30.16 -11.78 11.12
N LEU A 200 30.22 -10.59 10.53
CA LEU A 200 30.53 -10.46 9.10
C LEU A 200 31.86 -11.13 8.77
N PRO A 201 31.98 -11.86 7.65
CA PRO A 201 33.26 -12.37 7.19
C PRO A 201 34.17 -11.23 6.72
N TYR A 202 35.48 -11.50 6.62
CA TYR A 202 36.37 -10.63 5.86
C TYR A 202 36.06 -10.73 4.36
N GLY A 203 36.06 -9.61 3.67
CA GLY A 203 35.71 -9.60 2.25
C GLY A 203 35.47 -8.21 1.69
N LEU A 204 34.59 -8.14 0.69
CA LEU A 204 34.23 -6.94 -0.03
C LEU A 204 32.72 -6.79 -0.08
N ARG A 205 32.21 -5.66 0.40
CA ARG A 205 30.82 -5.25 0.22
C ARG A 205 30.74 -4.36 -1.01
N VAL A 206 29.77 -4.65 -1.88
CA VAL A 206 29.48 -3.86 -3.08
C VAL A 206 28.04 -3.41 -2.98
N GLN A 207 27.81 -2.10 -2.87
CA GLN A 207 26.49 -1.54 -3.12
C GLN A 207 26.36 -1.27 -4.62
N ALA A 208 25.41 -1.92 -5.26
CA ALA A 208 25.09 -1.76 -6.67
C ALA A 208 23.80 -0.96 -6.80
N ASN A 209 23.82 0.11 -7.59
CA ASN A 209 22.61 0.75 -8.12
C ASN A 209 22.68 0.66 -9.64
N SER A 210 21.60 0.21 -10.26
CA SER A 210 21.55 -0.01 -11.70
C SER A 210 20.25 0.51 -12.28
N SER A 211 20.32 0.90 -13.56
CA SER A 211 19.17 1.34 -14.35
C SER A 211 19.15 0.57 -15.67
N ASN A 212 17.96 0.11 -16.07
CA ASN A 212 17.75 -0.71 -17.26
C ASN A 212 18.67 -1.94 -17.31
N LEU A 213 18.86 -2.63 -16.18
CA LEU A 213 19.59 -3.89 -16.04
C LEU A 213 18.75 -4.84 -15.18
N GLU A 214 18.60 -6.09 -15.63
CA GLU A 214 17.96 -7.15 -14.86
C GLU A 214 18.86 -7.58 -13.68
N PRO A 215 18.29 -8.13 -12.59
CA PRO A 215 19.06 -8.49 -11.39
C PRO A 215 20.20 -9.48 -11.67
N ASP A 216 19.98 -10.41 -12.60
CA ASP A 216 20.95 -11.43 -13.00
C ASP A 216 22.10 -10.87 -13.86
N GLU A 217 21.97 -9.67 -14.42
CA GLU A 217 23.01 -8.98 -15.18
C GLU A 217 24.03 -8.25 -14.28
N VAL A 218 23.65 -7.90 -13.04
CA VAL A 218 24.45 -7.04 -12.14
C VAL A 218 25.80 -7.66 -11.78
N ILE A 219 25.82 -8.91 -11.33
CA ILE A 219 27.06 -9.62 -10.96
C ILE A 219 27.91 -9.92 -12.20
N PRO A 220 27.36 -10.40 -13.33
CA PRO A 220 28.10 -10.51 -14.58
C PRO A 220 28.74 -9.20 -15.05
N LEU A 221 28.04 -8.07 -14.98
CA LEU A 221 28.61 -6.76 -15.32
C LEU A 221 29.76 -6.39 -14.37
N LEU A 222 29.59 -6.62 -13.07
CA LEU A 222 30.64 -6.41 -12.08
C LEU A 222 31.87 -7.29 -12.34
N ARG A 223 31.68 -8.56 -12.72
CA ARG A 223 32.77 -9.48 -13.11
C ARG A 223 33.49 -8.97 -14.34
N ARG A 224 32.75 -8.48 -15.33
CA ARG A 224 33.32 -7.92 -16.55
C ARG A 224 34.15 -6.68 -16.26
N LEU A 225 33.62 -5.75 -15.45
CA LEU A 225 34.37 -4.59 -14.98
C LEU A 225 35.64 -5.01 -14.23
N ALA A 226 35.56 -6.01 -13.35
CA ALA A 226 36.73 -6.49 -12.62
C ALA A 226 37.82 -7.04 -13.56
N GLU A 227 37.45 -7.77 -14.61
CA GLU A 227 38.40 -8.27 -15.61
C GLU A 227 39.15 -7.12 -16.31
N GLU A 228 38.43 -6.06 -16.67
CA GLU A 228 39.02 -4.88 -17.33
C GLU A 228 39.91 -4.06 -16.39
N LEU A 229 39.62 -4.09 -15.10
CA LEU A 229 40.45 -3.49 -14.06
C LEU A 229 41.67 -4.35 -13.66
N ASP A 230 41.93 -5.46 -14.34
CA ASP A 230 42.94 -6.46 -13.96
C ASP A 230 42.76 -6.94 -12.50
N ILE A 231 41.49 -7.10 -12.10
CA ILE A 231 41.07 -7.68 -10.82
C ILE A 231 40.59 -9.11 -11.08
N SER A 232 41.06 -10.03 -10.24
CA SER A 232 40.68 -11.44 -10.36
C SER A 232 39.16 -11.62 -10.23
N THR A 233 38.53 -12.07 -11.32
CA THR A 233 37.09 -12.40 -11.36
C THR A 233 36.69 -13.52 -10.39
N HIS A 234 37.68 -14.28 -9.89
CA HIS A 234 37.46 -15.28 -8.84
C HIS A 234 36.82 -14.69 -7.59
N TYR A 235 37.10 -13.43 -7.26
CA TYR A 235 36.52 -12.76 -6.09
C TYR A 235 35.00 -12.57 -6.18
N PHE A 236 34.44 -12.61 -7.39
CA PHE A 236 33.05 -12.29 -7.65
C PHE A 236 32.24 -13.52 -8.09
N ARG A 237 32.76 -14.74 -7.96
CA ARG A 237 32.04 -15.97 -8.33
C ARG A 237 30.80 -16.20 -7.46
N ASP A 238 29.87 -17.01 -7.95
CA ASP A 238 28.60 -17.27 -7.27
C ASP A 238 28.84 -17.90 -5.89
N GLU A 239 29.86 -18.77 -5.75
CA GLU A 239 30.22 -19.37 -4.46
C GLU A 239 30.82 -18.36 -3.46
N CYS A 240 31.23 -17.18 -3.94
CA CYS A 240 31.74 -16.10 -3.10
C CYS A 240 30.63 -15.14 -2.65
N VAL A 241 29.42 -15.21 -3.24
CA VAL A 241 28.28 -14.40 -2.81
C VAL A 241 27.79 -14.93 -1.46
N HIS A 242 27.89 -14.11 -0.43
CA HIS A 242 27.49 -14.47 0.92
C HIS A 242 25.97 -14.36 1.10
N GLU A 243 25.39 -15.16 1.99
CA GLU A 243 23.97 -15.17 2.39
C GLU A 243 23.43 -13.83 2.94
N HIS A 244 24.32 -12.88 3.27
CA HIS A 244 23.91 -11.54 3.72
C HIS A 244 23.73 -10.57 2.56
N SER A 245 24.00 -11.02 1.33
CA SER A 245 23.70 -10.26 0.14
C SER A 245 22.19 -10.12 -0.01
N ASN A 246 21.72 -8.93 -0.40
CA ASN A 246 20.30 -8.63 -0.49
C ASN A 246 20.03 -7.55 -1.55
N ALA A 247 18.79 -7.50 -2.04
CA ALA A 247 18.25 -6.38 -2.77
C ALA A 247 17.50 -5.44 -1.82
N TYR A 248 17.49 -4.17 -2.16
CA TYR A 248 16.74 -3.14 -1.45
C TYR A 248 15.86 -2.30 -2.38
N GLN A 249 15.94 -2.46 -3.69
CA GLN A 249 15.10 -1.71 -4.62
C GLN A 249 14.91 -2.53 -5.89
N MET A 250 13.69 -2.52 -6.40
CA MET A 250 13.37 -3.00 -7.73
C MET A 250 12.17 -2.20 -8.26
N GLU A 251 12.29 -1.75 -9.49
CA GLU A 251 11.27 -1.00 -10.22
C GLU A 251 11.14 -1.60 -11.60
N MET A 252 9.91 -1.87 -12.04
CA MET A 252 9.63 -2.39 -13.38
C MET A 252 8.66 -1.49 -14.10
N TYR A 253 8.77 -1.42 -15.41
CA TYR A 253 7.92 -0.53 -16.18
C TYR A 253 7.51 -1.11 -17.52
N LEU A 254 6.43 -0.50 -18.02
CA LEU A 254 5.95 -0.55 -19.38
C LEU A 254 5.76 0.91 -19.82
N ARG A 255 5.77 1.15 -21.13
CA ARG A 255 5.39 2.45 -21.67
C ARG A 255 4.09 2.33 -22.45
N LEU A 256 3.14 3.19 -22.10
CA LEU A 256 1.78 3.15 -22.61
C LEU A 256 1.58 4.29 -23.61
N ASP A 257 0.80 4.04 -24.66
CA ASP A 257 0.20 5.12 -25.45
C ASP A 257 -0.45 6.14 -24.50
N ARG A 258 -0.16 7.41 -24.73
CA ARG A 258 -0.60 8.49 -23.84
C ARG A 258 -2.12 8.51 -23.64
N GLY A 259 -2.90 8.32 -24.71
CA GLY A 259 -4.35 8.32 -24.62
C GLY A 259 -4.89 7.13 -23.84
N ALA A 260 -4.34 5.94 -24.09
CA ALA A 260 -4.70 4.74 -23.34
C ALA A 260 -4.34 4.86 -21.85
N GLY A 261 -3.14 5.36 -21.54
CA GLY A 261 -2.69 5.59 -20.17
C GLY A 261 -3.52 6.63 -19.41
N GLU A 262 -3.82 7.77 -20.04
CA GLU A 262 -4.63 8.83 -19.44
C GLU A 262 -6.06 8.34 -19.20
N GLN A 263 -6.62 7.54 -20.10
CA GLN A 263 -7.99 7.03 -19.96
C GLN A 263 -8.10 5.90 -18.93
N HIS A 264 -7.17 4.95 -18.93
CA HIS A 264 -7.32 3.68 -18.20
C HIS A 264 -6.50 3.61 -16.91
N VAL A 265 -5.47 4.43 -16.76
CA VAL A 265 -4.56 4.39 -15.60
C VAL A 265 -4.72 5.59 -14.68
N ALA A 266 -4.58 6.81 -15.23
CA ALA A 266 -4.48 8.03 -14.45
C ALA A 266 -5.69 8.97 -14.51
N GLY A 267 -6.66 8.68 -15.37
CA GLY A 267 -7.89 9.45 -15.52
C GLY A 267 -8.83 9.28 -14.34
N GLN A 268 -9.85 10.14 -14.27
CA GLN A 268 -10.87 10.04 -13.23
C GLN A 268 -11.59 8.68 -13.32
N GLY A 269 -11.63 7.94 -12.21
CA GLY A 269 -12.26 6.62 -12.15
C GLY A 269 -11.38 5.48 -12.67
N ALA A 270 -10.16 5.78 -13.11
CA ALA A 270 -9.20 4.82 -13.65
C ALA A 270 -8.56 3.96 -12.54
N VAL A 271 -7.66 3.06 -12.93
CA VAL A 271 -7.11 2.06 -12.01
C VAL A 271 -6.40 2.66 -10.79
N LEU A 272 -5.73 3.80 -10.92
CA LEU A 272 -5.08 4.45 -9.78
C LEU A 272 -6.09 4.98 -8.76
N ASP A 273 -7.18 5.60 -9.22
CA ASP A 273 -8.26 6.04 -8.32
C ASP A 273 -8.93 4.83 -7.65
N GLN A 274 -9.15 3.74 -8.39
CA GLN A 274 -9.72 2.50 -7.84
C GLN A 274 -8.82 1.87 -6.78
N LEU A 275 -7.50 1.83 -7.01
CA LEU A 275 -6.51 1.33 -6.05
C LEU A 275 -6.49 2.20 -4.79
N ALA A 276 -6.49 3.52 -4.95
CA ALA A 276 -6.51 4.47 -3.83
C ALA A 276 -7.78 4.29 -2.98
N LEU A 277 -8.94 4.21 -3.62
CA LEU A 277 -10.23 4.03 -2.96
C LEU A 277 -10.36 2.66 -2.29
N PHE A 278 -9.87 1.60 -2.94
CA PHE A 278 -9.81 0.28 -2.32
C PHE A 278 -8.92 0.31 -1.07
N GLY A 279 -7.74 0.94 -1.17
CA GLY A 279 -6.83 1.12 -0.04
C GLY A 279 -7.46 1.88 1.11
N SER A 280 -8.14 3.01 0.85
CA SER A 280 -8.79 3.82 1.89
C SER A 280 -9.97 3.11 2.56
N ASN A 281 -10.67 2.23 1.85
CA ASN A 281 -11.81 1.48 2.37
C ASN A 281 -11.41 0.21 3.14
N ASN A 282 -10.14 -0.18 3.10
CA ASN A 282 -9.62 -1.37 3.75
C ASN A 282 -8.61 -1.04 4.84
N ARG A 283 -8.54 -1.85 5.89
CA ARG A 283 -7.45 -1.74 6.89
C ARG A 283 -6.09 -1.99 6.22
N GLY A 284 -5.14 -1.09 6.37
CA GLY A 284 -3.80 -1.20 5.81
C GLY A 284 -3.16 0.18 5.71
N LYS A 285 -1.92 0.23 5.23
CA LYS A 285 -1.19 1.46 4.92
C LYS A 285 -1.22 1.69 3.41
N GLY A 286 -1.50 2.93 3.03
CA GLY A 286 -1.42 3.36 1.65
C GLY A 286 -1.31 4.87 1.53
N GLU A 287 -1.01 5.34 0.33
CA GLU A 287 -0.93 6.76 -0.01
C GLU A 287 -1.26 6.97 -1.48
N TYR A 288 -1.96 8.05 -1.79
CA TYR A 288 -2.20 8.50 -3.15
C TYR A 288 -1.60 9.89 -3.35
N LYS A 289 -0.68 10.01 -4.32
CA LYS A 289 0.01 11.25 -4.70
C LYS A 289 -0.31 11.60 -6.15
N TRP A 290 -0.57 12.88 -6.41
CA TRP A 290 -0.70 13.41 -7.77
C TRP A 290 -0.02 14.77 -7.91
N ASP A 291 0.58 15.00 -9.08
CA ASP A 291 1.05 16.29 -9.57
C ASP A 291 0.65 16.39 -11.04
N ASN A 292 -0.32 17.26 -11.30
CA ASN A 292 -0.89 17.51 -12.63
C ASN A 292 -0.72 18.99 -13.06
N GLU A 293 0.26 19.71 -12.50
CA GLU A 293 0.42 21.15 -12.78
C GLU A 293 0.76 21.43 -14.26
N LYS A 294 1.44 20.50 -14.93
CA LYS A 294 1.85 20.63 -16.34
C LYS A 294 0.85 20.02 -17.31
N VAL A 295 0.45 18.77 -17.07
CA VAL A 295 -0.54 18.01 -17.84
C VAL A 295 -1.28 17.05 -16.92
N VAL A 296 -2.47 16.61 -17.32
CA VAL A 296 -3.19 15.54 -16.61
C VAL A 296 -2.37 14.26 -16.63
N GLY A 297 -2.27 13.58 -15.49
CA GLY A 297 -1.45 12.38 -15.34
C GLY A 297 0.05 12.65 -15.45
N HIS A 298 0.51 13.90 -15.24
CA HIS A 298 1.94 14.22 -15.30
C HIS A 298 2.73 13.35 -14.33
N ARG A 299 2.25 13.20 -13.10
CA ARG A 299 2.74 12.20 -12.15
C ARG A 299 1.66 11.81 -11.14
N ASN A 300 1.13 10.60 -11.26
CA ASN A 300 0.22 9.99 -10.30
C ASN A 300 0.85 8.73 -9.71
N ALA A 301 0.65 8.47 -8.41
CA ALA A 301 1.21 7.29 -7.77
C ALA A 301 0.38 6.83 -6.57
N VAL A 302 0.16 5.51 -6.47
CA VAL A 302 -0.56 4.87 -5.36
C VAL A 302 0.35 3.84 -4.69
N ALA A 303 0.62 4.03 -3.40
CA ALA A 303 1.30 3.06 -2.55
C ALA A 303 0.28 2.25 -1.76
N LEU A 304 0.47 0.92 -1.69
CA LEU A 304 -0.29 0.02 -0.83
C LEU A 304 0.63 -1.00 -0.16
N ASP A 305 0.35 -1.35 1.09
CA ASP A 305 1.09 -2.36 1.86
C ASP A 305 0.78 -3.81 1.47
N GLU A 306 1.55 -4.77 1.98
CA GLU A 306 1.35 -6.21 1.74
C GLU A 306 -0.05 -6.67 2.11
N SER A 307 -0.59 -6.12 3.21
CA SER A 307 -1.88 -6.51 3.74
C SER A 307 -3.04 -6.13 2.81
N THR A 308 -2.91 -4.99 2.15
CA THR A 308 -3.89 -4.49 1.18
C THR A 308 -3.75 -5.20 -0.15
N TRP A 309 -2.52 -5.40 -0.64
CA TRP A 309 -2.27 -6.23 -1.83
C TRP A 309 -2.80 -7.66 -1.64
N LYS A 310 -2.63 -8.25 -0.46
CA LYS A 310 -3.21 -9.56 -0.13
C LYS A 310 -4.73 -9.60 -0.24
N LYS A 311 -5.43 -8.50 0.02
CA LYS A 311 -6.90 -8.44 -0.14
C LYS A 311 -7.30 -8.32 -1.60
N LEU A 312 -6.53 -7.56 -2.40
CA LEU A 312 -6.74 -7.45 -3.84
C LEU A 312 -6.54 -8.80 -4.53
N THR A 313 -5.44 -9.49 -4.22
CA THR A 313 -5.07 -10.73 -4.91
C THR A 313 -5.55 -11.99 -4.22
N GLU A 314 -6.06 -11.91 -2.98
CA GLU A 314 -6.34 -13.07 -2.10
C GLU A 314 -5.13 -13.98 -1.84
N LYS A 315 -3.91 -13.47 -2.08
CA LYS A 315 -2.65 -14.21 -1.96
C LYS A 315 -1.68 -13.53 -1.02
N PRO A 316 -0.80 -14.28 -0.34
CA PRO A 316 0.34 -13.67 0.34
C PRO A 316 1.16 -12.83 -0.64
N ASN A 317 1.46 -11.59 -0.25
CA ASN A 317 2.40 -10.72 -0.95
C ASN A 317 3.60 -10.51 -0.04
N GLY A 318 4.81 -10.57 -0.61
CA GLY A 318 6.07 -10.42 0.11
C GLY A 318 6.47 -8.97 0.34
N VAL A 319 5.94 -8.02 -0.47
CA VAL A 319 6.28 -6.59 -0.38
C VAL A 319 5.11 -5.65 -0.68
N GLY A 320 5.14 -4.48 -0.04
CA GLY A 320 4.32 -3.32 -0.42
C GLY A 320 4.79 -2.72 -1.74
N LYS A 321 3.86 -2.14 -2.50
CA LYS A 321 4.12 -1.71 -3.88
C LYS A 321 3.58 -0.33 -4.15
N LEU A 322 4.31 0.40 -4.97
CA LEU A 322 3.99 1.74 -5.46
C LEU A 322 3.74 1.67 -6.96
N VAL A 323 2.49 1.80 -7.37
CA VAL A 323 2.09 1.91 -8.77
C VAL A 323 2.23 3.37 -9.18
N LYS A 324 2.99 3.67 -10.23
CA LYS A 324 3.20 5.03 -10.73
C LYS A 324 2.81 5.12 -12.18
N TYR A 325 2.21 6.25 -12.53
CA TYR A 325 2.00 6.68 -13.90
C TYR A 325 2.57 8.07 -14.07
N TYR A 326 3.52 8.25 -14.99
CA TYR A 326 4.19 9.54 -15.13
C TYR A 326 4.73 9.81 -16.53
N HIS A 327 4.74 11.09 -16.88
CA HIS A 327 5.48 11.62 -18.02
C HIS A 327 6.93 11.91 -17.62
N PRO A 328 7.87 11.91 -18.58
CA PRO A 328 9.21 12.44 -18.36
C PRO A 328 9.18 13.89 -17.86
N GLU A 329 10.23 14.31 -17.15
CA GLU A 329 10.36 15.67 -16.56
C GLU A 329 10.00 16.80 -17.54
N PHE A 330 10.42 16.62 -18.80
CA PHE A 330 10.08 17.49 -19.92
C PHE A 330 9.02 16.84 -20.79
N VAL A 331 7.75 17.05 -20.44
CA VAL A 331 6.59 16.59 -21.21
C VAL A 331 6.69 17.08 -22.66
N ARG A 332 6.49 16.16 -23.61
CA ARG A 332 6.39 16.52 -25.03
C ARG A 332 5.02 17.08 -25.36
N SER A 333 4.95 17.85 -26.43
CA SER A 333 3.65 18.31 -26.95
C SER A 333 2.79 17.11 -27.34
N GLU A 334 1.48 17.21 -27.17
CA GLU A 334 0.49 16.21 -27.63
C GLU A 334 0.56 15.94 -29.13
N GLU A 335 1.11 16.88 -29.90
CA GLU A 335 1.33 16.70 -31.34
C GLU A 335 2.56 15.83 -31.67
N THR A 336 3.41 15.55 -30.68
CA THR A 336 4.61 14.71 -30.84
C THR A 336 4.17 13.26 -30.89
N SER A 337 4.40 12.59 -32.02
CA SER A 337 4.11 11.17 -32.13
C SER A 337 5.19 10.36 -31.41
N SER A 338 4.78 9.27 -30.76
CA SER A 338 5.70 8.29 -30.18
C SER A 338 6.59 7.59 -31.22
N ALA A 339 6.20 7.60 -32.50
CA ALA A 339 7.06 7.18 -33.60
C ALA A 339 8.25 8.12 -33.84
N ASP A 340 8.11 9.40 -33.47
CA ASP A 340 9.17 10.42 -33.59
C ASP A 340 9.98 10.53 -32.28
N ASP A 341 9.31 10.55 -31.13
CA ASP A 341 9.94 10.55 -29.80
C ASP A 341 9.09 9.71 -28.82
N PRO A 342 9.52 8.47 -28.48
CA PRO A 342 8.82 7.61 -27.52
C PRO A 342 8.58 8.26 -26.15
N LEU A 343 9.36 9.28 -25.78
CA LEU A 343 9.19 10.02 -24.53
C LEU A 343 7.95 10.93 -24.53
N SER A 344 7.22 11.03 -25.65
CA SER A 344 5.86 11.62 -25.66
C SER A 344 4.89 10.82 -24.82
N ASP A 345 5.12 9.51 -24.72
CA ASP A 345 4.25 8.56 -24.07
C ASP A 345 4.68 8.30 -22.62
N PRO A 346 3.74 8.16 -21.68
CA PRO A 346 4.02 8.00 -20.26
C PRO A 346 4.44 6.57 -19.90
N LYS A 347 5.13 6.45 -18.77
CA LYS A 347 5.46 5.15 -18.15
C LYS A 347 4.39 4.75 -17.15
N LEU A 348 4.01 3.48 -17.18
CA LEU A 348 3.40 2.78 -16.06
C LEU A 348 4.51 1.97 -15.38
N GLU A 349 4.79 2.28 -14.12
CA GLU A 349 5.87 1.68 -13.35
C GLU A 349 5.33 1.08 -12.05
N LEU A 350 5.83 -0.09 -11.68
CA LEU A 350 5.60 -0.69 -10.39
C LEU A 350 6.91 -0.78 -9.62
N GLN A 351 6.93 -0.15 -8.47
CA GLN A 351 8.08 -0.13 -7.57
C GLN A 351 7.80 -0.93 -6.31
N TRP A 352 8.77 -1.70 -5.84
CA TRP A 352 8.79 -2.16 -4.45
C TRP A 352 9.00 -0.96 -3.50
N SER A 353 8.06 -0.77 -2.57
CA SER A 353 8.10 0.32 -1.60
C SER A 353 8.46 -0.14 -0.19
N LYS A 354 9.65 0.22 0.29
CA LYS A 354 10.11 -0.12 1.66
C LYS A 354 9.23 0.46 2.75
N ASP A 355 8.73 1.68 2.57
CA ASP A 355 7.93 2.38 3.59
C ASP A 355 6.57 1.73 3.83
N TYR A 356 6.11 0.97 2.84
CA TYR A 356 4.87 0.19 2.87
C TYR A 356 5.15 -1.30 2.93
N SER A 357 6.40 -1.69 3.25
CA SER A 357 6.78 -3.07 3.45
C SER A 357 7.20 -3.31 4.90
N ASP A 358 6.91 -4.49 5.43
CA ASP A 358 7.48 -4.96 6.71
C ASP A 358 8.99 -5.21 6.59
N ARG A 359 9.48 -5.42 5.37
CA ARG A 359 10.88 -5.73 5.05
C ARG A 359 11.57 -4.57 4.37
N ALA A 360 12.76 -4.22 4.86
CA ALA A 360 13.61 -3.19 4.23
C ALA A 360 14.57 -3.75 3.15
N SER A 361 14.74 -5.07 3.10
CA SER A 361 15.62 -5.78 2.17
C SER A 361 15.08 -7.19 1.87
N VAL A 362 15.42 -7.73 0.71
CA VAL A 362 15.09 -9.10 0.25
C VAL A 362 16.39 -9.88 0.03
N PRO A 363 16.57 -11.10 0.56
CA PRO A 363 17.78 -11.90 0.35
C PRO A 363 18.12 -12.08 -1.13
N TRP A 364 19.40 -12.11 -1.47
CA TRP A 364 19.85 -12.28 -2.85
C TRP A 364 19.41 -13.63 -3.43
N SER A 365 19.63 -14.71 -2.67
CA SER A 365 19.18 -16.06 -2.98
C SER A 365 19.14 -16.85 -1.67
N GLU A 366 17.97 -17.37 -1.31
CA GLU A 366 17.79 -18.16 -0.08
C GLU A 366 16.67 -19.18 -0.31
N GLU A 367 17.01 -20.47 -0.24
CA GLU A 367 16.09 -21.56 -0.54
C GLU A 367 14.85 -21.52 0.38
N GLY A 368 13.67 -21.43 -0.22
CA GLY A 368 12.38 -21.40 0.50
C GLY A 368 12.05 -20.05 1.14
N ALA A 369 12.88 -19.02 0.96
CA ALA A 369 12.57 -17.66 1.32
C ALA A 369 12.05 -16.87 0.12
N PHE A 370 11.44 -15.72 0.40
CA PHE A 370 11.14 -14.72 -0.63
C PHE A 370 12.44 -13.97 -0.94
N ASP A 371 13.10 -14.32 -2.04
CA ASP A 371 14.38 -13.76 -2.50
C ASP A 371 14.21 -12.85 -3.73
N VAL A 372 15.31 -12.46 -4.39
CA VAL A 372 15.29 -11.53 -5.54
C VAL A 372 14.47 -12.05 -6.72
N GLU A 373 14.49 -13.37 -6.98
CA GLU A 373 13.71 -13.97 -8.07
C GLU A 373 12.20 -13.94 -7.72
N ALA A 374 11.86 -14.25 -6.48
CA ALA A 374 10.48 -14.12 -5.99
C ALA A 374 9.99 -12.67 -6.03
N LEU A 375 10.84 -11.69 -5.69
CA LEU A 375 10.53 -10.27 -5.79
C LEU A 375 10.26 -9.85 -7.24
N ARG A 376 11.14 -10.25 -8.18
CA ARG A 376 10.97 -9.96 -9.61
C ARG A 376 9.67 -10.56 -10.15
N THR A 377 9.34 -11.78 -9.74
CA THR A 377 8.10 -12.46 -10.15
C THR A 377 6.85 -11.79 -9.57
N GLU A 378 6.87 -11.43 -8.29
CA GLU A 378 5.72 -10.78 -7.63
C GLU A 378 5.43 -9.40 -8.22
N LEU A 379 6.46 -8.60 -8.50
CA LEU A 379 6.27 -7.30 -9.15
C LEU A 379 5.72 -7.49 -10.58
N ASP A 380 6.04 -8.59 -11.25
CA ASP A 380 5.64 -8.85 -12.62
C ASP A 380 4.16 -9.21 -12.68
N GLU A 381 3.79 -10.21 -11.90
CA GLU A 381 2.40 -10.60 -11.66
C GLU A 381 1.54 -9.40 -11.26
N SER A 382 2.04 -8.56 -10.35
CA SER A 382 1.31 -7.38 -9.89
C SER A 382 1.16 -6.31 -10.98
N LEU A 383 2.19 -6.06 -11.79
CA LEU A 383 2.12 -5.09 -12.88
C LEU A 383 1.16 -5.56 -13.99
N VAL A 384 1.18 -6.84 -14.32
CA VAL A 384 0.23 -7.43 -15.29
C VAL A 384 -1.20 -7.43 -14.74
N ASN A 385 -1.39 -7.67 -13.44
CA ASN A 385 -2.69 -7.52 -12.79
C ASN A 385 -3.20 -6.07 -12.82
N VAL A 386 -2.33 -5.07 -12.62
CA VAL A 386 -2.73 -3.66 -12.77
C VAL A 386 -3.19 -3.34 -14.19
N LEU A 387 -2.53 -3.88 -15.22
CA LEU A 387 -2.99 -3.75 -16.61
C LEU A 387 -4.38 -4.37 -16.80
N LEU A 388 -4.56 -5.57 -16.27
CA LEU A 388 -5.83 -6.29 -16.32
C LEU A 388 -6.96 -5.47 -15.66
N TRP A 389 -6.72 -4.96 -14.45
CA TRP A 389 -7.71 -4.16 -13.72
C TRP A 389 -8.00 -2.82 -14.39
N ALA A 390 -7.03 -2.24 -15.10
CA ALA A 390 -7.21 -1.05 -15.93
C ALA A 390 -8.03 -1.33 -17.22
N GLY A 391 -8.30 -2.60 -17.54
CA GLY A 391 -8.93 -3.01 -18.79
C GLY A 391 -8.01 -2.89 -20.01
N LEU A 392 -6.69 -2.80 -19.78
CA LEU A 392 -5.68 -2.80 -20.83
C LEU A 392 -5.32 -4.24 -21.22
N PRO A 393 -4.89 -4.49 -22.47
CA PRO A 393 -4.44 -5.82 -22.89
C PRO A 393 -3.28 -6.29 -22.01
N THR A 394 -3.26 -7.53 -21.56
CA THR A 394 -2.11 -8.12 -20.84
C THR A 394 -1.06 -8.71 -21.79
N ARG A 395 -1.39 -8.74 -23.09
CA ARG A 395 -0.58 -9.20 -24.21
C ARG A 395 0.00 -8.02 -24.97
N ALA A 396 1.04 -8.23 -25.77
CA ALA A 396 1.61 -7.16 -26.55
C ALA A 396 0.60 -6.64 -27.60
N ASP A 397 0.12 -5.41 -27.41
CA ASP A 397 -0.67 -4.68 -28.40
C ASP A 397 0.04 -3.39 -28.82
N PRO A 398 0.45 -3.24 -30.09
CA PRO A 398 1.14 -2.04 -30.58
C PRO A 398 0.27 -0.78 -30.58
N ARG A 399 -1.02 -0.88 -30.24
CA ARG A 399 -1.92 0.27 -30.05
C ARG A 399 -1.93 0.79 -28.62
N VAL A 400 -1.40 0.01 -27.67
CA VAL A 400 -1.39 0.34 -26.24
C VAL A 400 0.04 0.49 -25.73
N TYR A 401 0.99 -0.29 -26.25
CA TYR A 401 2.38 -0.22 -25.83
C TYR A 401 3.25 0.51 -26.83
N THR A 402 4.05 1.42 -26.30
CA THR A 402 5.02 2.19 -27.07
C THR A 402 6.42 1.69 -26.73
N ALA A 403 7.12 1.14 -27.72
CA ALA A 403 8.52 0.78 -27.55
C ALA A 403 9.36 2.05 -27.32
N ASP A 404 10.34 1.95 -26.43
CA ASP A 404 11.38 2.95 -26.27
C ASP A 404 12.77 2.31 -26.43
N HIS A 405 13.82 2.98 -25.98
CA HIS A 405 15.19 2.48 -26.17
C HIS A 405 15.52 1.23 -25.33
N TYR A 406 14.80 0.99 -24.23
CA TYR A 406 15.06 -0.14 -23.32
C TYR A 406 13.84 -1.05 -23.13
N PHE A 407 12.67 -0.63 -23.60
CA PHE A 407 11.44 -1.41 -23.59
C PHE A 407 10.94 -1.69 -25.00
N GLU A 408 10.68 -2.97 -25.28
CA GLU A 408 9.93 -3.41 -26.46
C GLU A 408 8.70 -4.19 -25.99
N ALA A 409 7.57 -4.02 -26.67
CA ALA A 409 6.35 -4.78 -26.40
C ALA A 409 6.46 -6.21 -26.94
N THR A 410 7.32 -7.01 -26.32
CA THR A 410 7.48 -8.44 -26.61
C THR A 410 6.64 -9.28 -25.66
N GLU A 411 6.21 -10.45 -26.12
CA GLU A 411 5.50 -11.42 -25.28
C GLU A 411 6.45 -12.51 -24.79
N SER A 412 6.17 -13.02 -23.59
CA SER A 412 6.85 -14.15 -22.99
C SER A 412 5.85 -15.03 -22.26
N GLU A 413 6.08 -16.35 -22.30
CA GLU A 413 5.31 -17.31 -21.51
C GLU A 413 5.83 -17.34 -20.08
N ARG A 414 4.99 -16.95 -19.12
CA ARG A 414 5.32 -16.89 -17.69
C ARG A 414 4.20 -17.48 -16.85
N ASP A 415 4.55 -18.09 -15.74
CA ASP A 415 3.60 -18.62 -14.76
C ASP A 415 3.19 -17.47 -13.82
N LEU A 416 2.17 -16.70 -14.23
CA LEU A 416 1.66 -15.54 -13.50
C LEU A 416 0.22 -15.83 -13.09
N ASP A 417 -0.13 -15.45 -11.86
CA ASP A 417 -1.50 -15.54 -11.39
C ASP A 417 -2.26 -14.22 -11.62
N LEU A 418 -3.11 -14.23 -12.64
CA LEU A 418 -3.95 -13.10 -12.96
C LEU A 418 -5.29 -13.22 -12.23
N VAL A 419 -5.57 -12.23 -11.39
CA VAL A 419 -6.75 -12.17 -10.52
C VAL A 419 -7.73 -11.15 -11.07
N ASP A 420 -9.02 -11.50 -11.07
CA ASP A 420 -10.09 -10.58 -11.44
C ASP A 420 -10.06 -9.28 -10.62
N ASN A 421 -10.51 -8.17 -11.23
CA ASN A 421 -10.59 -6.89 -10.53
C ASN A 421 -11.64 -6.94 -9.41
N LYS A 422 -11.20 -6.82 -8.16
CA LYS A 422 -12.05 -6.78 -6.96
C LYS A 422 -12.29 -5.37 -6.43
N MET A 423 -11.69 -4.37 -7.04
CA MET A 423 -11.87 -2.98 -6.65
C MET A 423 -13.27 -2.55 -7.06
N PRO A 424 -14.03 -1.86 -6.18
CA PRO A 424 -15.28 -1.24 -6.59
C PRO A 424 -14.98 -0.19 -7.66
N SER A 425 -15.96 0.11 -8.51
CA SER A 425 -15.88 1.36 -9.28
C SER A 425 -15.77 2.56 -8.32
N VAL A 426 -15.16 3.66 -8.76
CA VAL A 426 -14.96 4.83 -7.88
C VAL A 426 -16.29 5.32 -7.30
N ARG A 427 -17.31 5.40 -8.16
CA ARG A 427 -18.68 5.73 -7.74
C ARG A 427 -19.22 4.77 -6.67
N GLU A 428 -19.09 3.46 -6.85
CA GLU A 428 -19.57 2.49 -5.85
C GLU A 428 -18.80 2.59 -4.53
N GLY A 429 -17.50 2.90 -4.56
CA GLY A 429 -16.71 3.06 -3.35
C GLY A 429 -16.98 4.39 -2.63
N GLU A 430 -17.20 5.49 -3.34
CA GLU A 430 -17.68 6.77 -2.78
C GLU A 430 -19.07 6.59 -2.15
N GLU A 431 -19.97 5.88 -2.83
CA GLU A 431 -21.28 5.49 -2.29
C GLU A 431 -21.13 4.70 -0.98
N GLN A 432 -20.27 3.67 -0.96
CA GLN A 432 -20.01 2.86 0.23
C GLN A 432 -19.39 3.68 1.37
N GLN A 433 -18.48 4.59 1.06
CA GLN A 433 -17.81 5.45 2.04
C GLN A 433 -18.81 6.43 2.67
N ALA A 434 -19.65 7.07 1.88
CA ALA A 434 -20.65 8.01 2.38
C ALA A 434 -21.75 7.31 3.20
N VAL A 435 -22.17 6.11 2.78
CA VAL A 435 -23.00 5.18 3.57
C VAL A 435 -22.32 4.81 4.90
N ALA A 436 -21.01 4.53 4.88
CA ALA A 436 -20.24 4.21 6.09
C ALA A 436 -20.08 5.43 7.03
N HIS A 437 -19.85 6.63 6.51
CA HIS A 437 -19.82 7.88 7.30
C HIS A 437 -21.16 8.14 7.98
N PHE A 438 -22.26 7.90 7.27
CA PHE A 438 -23.60 7.97 7.84
C PHE A 438 -23.77 6.95 8.98
N ALA A 439 -23.39 5.69 8.76
CA ALA A 439 -23.51 4.62 9.75
C ALA A 439 -22.62 4.80 11.00
N ARG A 440 -21.42 5.37 10.83
CA ARG A 440 -20.48 5.69 11.93
C ARG A 440 -20.92 6.89 12.76
N GLY A 441 -21.90 7.63 12.26
CA GLY A 441 -22.55 8.71 12.97
C GLY A 441 -21.88 10.07 12.82
N ASP A 442 -21.07 10.25 11.78
CA ASP A 442 -20.43 11.52 11.45
C ASP A 442 -21.46 12.60 11.06
N ALA A 443 -22.67 12.20 10.65
CA ALA A 443 -23.82 13.07 10.43
C ALA A 443 -24.43 13.56 11.76
N THR A 444 -24.62 14.88 11.90
CA THR A 444 -25.38 15.46 13.02
C THR A 444 -26.84 15.02 12.97
N GLU A 445 -27.56 15.07 14.10
CA GLU A 445 -28.99 14.71 14.15
C GLU A 445 -29.81 15.49 13.11
N SER A 446 -29.56 16.79 12.98
CA SER A 446 -30.26 17.61 11.98
C SER A 446 -29.88 17.27 10.53
N GLU A 447 -28.63 16.89 10.26
CA GLU A 447 -28.24 16.39 8.92
C GLU A 447 -28.91 15.04 8.60
N ARG A 448 -29.04 14.15 9.60
CA ARG A 448 -29.80 12.90 9.44
C ARG A 448 -31.28 13.14 9.17
N SER A 449 -31.88 14.12 9.85
CA SER A 449 -33.28 14.51 9.60
C SER A 449 -33.49 15.04 8.17
N VAL A 450 -32.51 15.76 7.61
CA VAL A 450 -32.58 16.22 6.22
C VAL A 450 -32.51 15.03 5.26
N LEU A 451 -31.58 14.10 5.47
CA LEU A 451 -31.45 12.90 4.63
C LEU A 451 -32.68 11.99 4.76
N ALA A 452 -33.24 11.81 5.97
CA ALA A 452 -34.48 11.06 6.18
C ALA A 452 -35.67 11.70 5.44
N ALA A 453 -35.84 13.03 5.54
CA ALA A 453 -36.87 13.74 4.79
C ALA A 453 -36.72 13.60 3.26
N LEU A 454 -35.47 13.53 2.76
CA LEU A 454 -35.18 13.30 1.35
C LEU A 454 -35.58 11.88 0.93
N THR A 455 -35.30 10.87 1.77
CA THR A 455 -35.67 9.48 1.53
C THR A 455 -37.18 9.26 1.61
N ASP A 456 -37.87 9.90 2.56
CA ASP A 456 -39.32 9.81 2.82
C ASP A 456 -40.20 10.62 1.83
N GLY A 457 -39.81 10.60 0.56
CA GLY A 457 -40.58 11.21 -0.53
C GLY A 457 -40.30 12.70 -0.75
N GLY A 458 -39.27 13.25 -0.08
CA GLY A 458 -38.73 14.58 -0.36
C GLY A 458 -37.75 14.64 -1.55
N ASP A 459 -37.52 13.53 -2.25
CA ASP A 459 -36.65 13.48 -3.42
C ASP A 459 -37.11 14.44 -4.52
N GLY A 460 -36.25 15.39 -4.91
CA GLY A 460 -36.55 16.47 -5.85
C GLY A 460 -37.40 17.61 -5.28
N ALA A 461 -37.61 17.65 -3.96
CA ALA A 461 -38.29 18.75 -3.27
C ALA A 461 -37.40 19.99 -3.17
N ARG A 462 -38.02 21.16 -2.98
CA ARG A 462 -37.26 22.39 -2.78
C ARG A 462 -36.54 22.36 -1.44
N VAL A 463 -35.38 23.00 -1.37
CA VAL A 463 -34.61 23.18 -0.12
C VAL A 463 -35.49 23.74 1.02
N ASP A 464 -36.43 24.62 0.67
CA ASP A 464 -37.38 25.21 1.62
C ASP A 464 -38.36 24.18 2.17
N GLU A 465 -38.83 23.28 1.31
CA GLU A 465 -39.75 22.19 1.67
C GLU A 465 -39.01 21.13 2.49
N LEU A 466 -37.75 20.82 2.15
CA LEU A 466 -36.92 19.90 2.93
C LEU A 466 -36.59 20.44 4.32
N ALA A 467 -36.34 21.74 4.44
CA ALA A 467 -36.15 22.38 5.75
C ALA A 467 -37.41 22.23 6.62
N GLU A 468 -38.60 22.36 6.02
CA GLU A 468 -39.88 22.13 6.72
C GLU A 468 -40.10 20.65 7.07
N LEU A 469 -39.84 19.72 6.14
CA LEU A 469 -40.02 18.28 6.34
C LEU A 469 -39.06 17.71 7.39
N SER A 470 -37.86 18.26 7.48
CA SER A 470 -36.82 17.83 8.44
C SER A 470 -36.84 18.59 9.77
N ASP A 471 -37.72 19.59 9.94
CA ASP A 471 -37.70 20.53 11.07
C ASP A 471 -36.32 21.20 11.29
N THR A 472 -35.68 21.61 10.19
CA THR A 472 -34.34 22.23 10.19
C THR A 472 -34.29 23.57 9.47
N SER A 473 -33.11 24.18 9.42
CA SER A 473 -32.88 25.43 8.68
C SER A 473 -32.42 25.16 7.24
N ARG A 474 -32.69 26.08 6.31
CA ARG A 474 -32.13 26.00 4.94
C ARG A 474 -30.61 25.85 4.93
N SER A 475 -29.92 26.51 5.87
CA SER A 475 -28.47 26.36 6.03
C SER A 475 -28.05 24.95 6.46
N THR A 476 -28.89 24.23 7.20
CA THR A 476 -28.66 22.83 7.55
C THR A 476 -28.85 21.93 6.33
N VAL A 477 -29.87 22.21 5.50
CA VAL A 477 -30.10 21.47 4.25
C VAL A 477 -28.92 21.64 3.28
N TYR A 478 -28.42 22.86 3.09
CA TYR A 478 -27.23 23.09 2.26
C TYR A 478 -25.96 22.48 2.86
N ARG A 479 -25.80 22.48 4.18
CA ARG A 479 -24.66 21.83 4.82
C ARG A 479 -24.70 20.31 4.67
N ALA A 480 -25.89 19.72 4.76
CA ALA A 480 -26.07 18.30 4.48
C ALA A 480 -25.75 18.00 3.00
N ALA A 481 -26.22 18.84 2.07
CA ALA A 481 -25.88 18.71 0.66
C ALA A 481 -24.37 18.86 0.38
N GLU A 482 -23.68 19.79 1.03
CA GLU A 482 -22.23 20.00 0.89
C GLU A 482 -21.41 18.85 1.50
N LYS A 483 -21.92 18.22 2.56
CA LYS A 483 -21.22 17.13 3.26
C LYS A 483 -21.41 15.76 2.59
N PHE A 484 -22.47 15.62 1.81
CA PHE A 484 -22.83 14.41 1.09
C PHE A 484 -22.99 14.71 -0.40
N ASP A 485 -22.21 15.66 -0.93
CA ASP A 485 -22.33 16.15 -2.30
C ASP A 485 -22.09 15.06 -3.36
N ASP A 486 -21.34 14.01 -3.00
CA ASP A 486 -21.16 12.79 -3.81
C ASP A 486 -22.42 11.91 -3.92
N LEU A 487 -23.45 12.17 -3.11
CA LEU A 487 -24.68 11.36 -3.03
C LEU A 487 -25.95 12.13 -3.39
N VAL A 488 -25.92 13.45 -3.21
CA VAL A 488 -27.09 14.32 -3.33
C VAL A 488 -26.74 15.55 -4.15
N GLU A 489 -27.49 15.74 -5.23
CA GLU A 489 -27.34 16.90 -6.09
C GLU A 489 -28.30 18.03 -5.66
N VAL A 490 -27.85 19.28 -5.81
CA VAL A 490 -28.71 20.47 -5.64
C VAL A 490 -28.80 21.25 -6.94
N ALA A 491 -29.93 21.11 -7.63
CA ALA A 491 -30.23 21.81 -8.88
C ALA A 491 -31.47 22.70 -8.75
N ASN A 492 -31.36 23.98 -9.13
CA ASN A 492 -32.47 24.95 -9.08
C ASN A 492 -33.17 25.04 -7.71
N ALA A 493 -32.39 25.02 -6.63
CA ALA A 493 -32.86 24.99 -5.23
C ALA A 493 -33.77 23.79 -4.90
N LYS A 494 -33.62 22.69 -5.65
CA LYS A 494 -34.15 21.38 -5.32
C LYS A 494 -33.00 20.45 -5.00
N MET A 495 -33.23 19.54 -4.07
CA MET A 495 -32.26 18.52 -3.68
C MET A 495 -32.84 17.15 -4.02
N SER A 496 -32.02 16.29 -4.59
CA SER A 496 -32.37 14.91 -4.94
C SER A 496 -31.18 14.00 -4.69
N PHE A 497 -31.44 12.70 -4.51
CA PHE A 497 -30.37 11.72 -4.60
C PHE A 497 -29.87 11.62 -6.03
N GLU A 498 -28.57 11.39 -6.22
CA GLU A 498 -28.00 11.20 -7.55
C GLU A 498 -28.53 9.92 -8.24
N ASP A 499 -28.83 8.88 -7.47
CA ASP A 499 -29.45 7.65 -7.95
C ASP A 499 -30.47 7.08 -6.95
N SER A 500 -31.51 6.46 -7.49
CA SER A 500 -32.45 5.59 -6.80
C SER A 500 -31.81 4.47 -5.97
N LEU A 501 -30.68 3.89 -6.37
CA LEU A 501 -29.98 2.86 -5.59
C LEU A 501 -29.40 3.43 -4.29
N ILE A 502 -28.84 4.65 -4.34
CA ILE A 502 -28.33 5.35 -3.16
C ILE A 502 -29.48 5.64 -2.19
N ARG A 503 -30.61 6.12 -2.73
CA ARG A 503 -31.83 6.32 -1.95
C ARG A 503 -32.30 5.03 -1.26
N GLU A 504 -32.25 3.89 -1.94
CA GLU A 504 -32.62 2.59 -1.36
C GLU A 504 -31.66 2.16 -0.24
N LYS A 505 -30.34 2.24 -0.45
CA LYS A 505 -29.33 1.94 0.59
C LYS A 505 -29.50 2.82 1.84
N PHE A 506 -29.81 4.11 1.66
CA PHE A 506 -30.10 5.03 2.76
C PHE A 506 -31.42 4.73 3.45
N GLN A 507 -32.47 4.35 2.70
CA GLN A 507 -33.72 3.90 3.29
C GLN A 507 -33.49 2.64 4.15
N ASP A 508 -32.70 1.68 3.68
CA ASP A 508 -32.40 0.47 4.44
C ASP A 508 -31.61 0.77 5.72
N LEU A 509 -30.63 1.67 5.66
CA LEU A 509 -29.92 2.16 6.84
C LEU A 509 -30.86 2.88 7.81
N LEU A 510 -31.67 3.81 7.31
CA LEU A 510 -32.65 4.54 8.12
C LEU A 510 -33.66 3.58 8.76
N ASN A 511 -34.19 2.62 8.02
CA ASN A 511 -35.08 1.58 8.55
C ASN A 511 -34.39 0.75 9.64
N THR A 512 -33.11 0.40 9.43
CA THR A 512 -32.28 -0.31 10.43
C THR A 512 -32.09 0.54 11.70
N PHE A 513 -31.98 1.87 11.55
CA PHE A 513 -31.92 2.81 12.67
C PHE A 513 -33.31 3.14 13.24
N GLU A 514 -34.40 3.06 12.47
CA GLU A 514 -35.78 3.30 12.90
C GLU A 514 -36.35 2.13 13.71
N ASP A 515 -35.93 0.89 13.41
CA ASP A 515 -36.13 -0.26 14.29
C ASP A 515 -35.44 -0.08 15.67
N VAL A 516 -34.40 0.75 15.73
CA VAL A 516 -33.78 1.21 17.00
C VAL A 516 -34.52 2.44 17.56
N THR A 517 -35.07 3.30 16.69
CA THR A 517 -35.74 4.56 17.06
C THR A 517 -37.11 4.31 17.70
N ASP A 518 -37.85 3.26 17.31
CA ASP A 518 -39.12 2.90 17.97
C ASP A 518 -38.92 2.41 19.42
N TRP A 519 -37.71 1.94 19.77
CA TRP A 519 -37.34 1.65 21.17
C TRP A 519 -36.88 2.92 21.91
N VAL A 520 -36.27 3.88 21.22
CA VAL A 520 -35.75 5.13 21.77
C VAL A 520 -36.85 6.20 21.99
N VAL A 521 -37.91 6.23 21.17
CA VAL A 521 -39.05 7.16 21.35
C VAL A 521 -39.86 6.84 22.61
N GLY A 522 -39.77 5.62 23.14
CA GLY A 522 -40.29 5.26 24.48
C GLY A 522 -39.43 5.75 25.65
N GLY A 523 -38.12 5.95 25.45
CA GLY A 523 -37.15 6.35 26.48
C GLY A 523 -36.88 7.86 26.57
N VAL A 524 -37.10 8.61 25.47
CA VAL A 524 -36.76 10.04 25.39
C VAL A 524 -37.76 10.96 26.10
N ARG A 525 -38.88 10.44 26.61
CA ARG A 525 -39.80 11.24 27.47
C ARG A 525 -39.38 11.33 28.94
N GLN A 526 -38.19 10.85 29.32
CA GLN A 526 -37.71 10.92 30.70
C GLN A 526 -36.33 11.60 30.85
N LEU A 527 -36.01 12.56 29.98
CA LEU A 527 -34.85 13.45 30.14
C LEU A 527 -35.23 14.87 30.60
N ALA A 528 -36.38 15.01 31.24
CA ALA A 528 -36.80 16.24 31.92
C ALA A 528 -37.08 16.01 33.42
N SER A 529 -36.28 15.16 34.07
CA SER A 529 -36.29 15.01 35.53
C SER A 529 -34.89 15.27 36.08
N ALA A 530 -34.81 16.37 36.81
CA ALA A 530 -33.64 16.86 37.51
C ALA A 530 -33.15 15.89 38.59
N GLU A 531 -31.88 16.10 38.96
CA GLU A 531 -31.17 15.54 40.12
C GLU A 531 -30.70 14.09 39.99
N THR A 532 -29.47 13.88 39.51
CA THR A 532 -28.42 13.02 40.11
C THR A 532 -27.09 13.30 39.39
N GLU A 533 -25.99 13.37 40.15
CA GLU A 533 -24.62 13.67 39.68
C GLU A 533 -24.24 12.80 38.47
N MET A 534 -24.15 13.44 37.31
CA MET A 534 -23.93 12.82 36.01
C MET A 534 -22.50 12.30 35.86
N ILE A 535 -22.39 11.13 35.22
CA ILE A 535 -21.20 10.75 34.46
C ILE A 535 -20.93 11.86 33.44
N ASP A 536 -19.74 12.44 33.50
CA ASP A 536 -19.30 13.45 32.55
C ASP A 536 -19.47 12.91 31.11
N GLN A 537 -20.05 13.73 30.22
CA GLN A 537 -20.31 13.35 28.83
C GLN A 537 -19.01 13.04 28.08
N ASP A 538 -17.87 13.52 28.56
CA ASP A 538 -16.54 13.27 28.00
C ASP A 538 -15.76 12.12 28.69
N SER A 539 -16.37 11.47 29.68
CA SER A 539 -15.76 10.34 30.40
C SER A 539 -15.50 9.13 29.51
N ALA A 540 -14.55 8.29 29.94
CA ALA A 540 -14.22 7.04 29.23
C ALA A 540 -15.44 6.13 29.11
N LEU A 541 -16.27 6.05 30.15
CA LEU A 541 -17.50 5.26 30.16
C LEU A 541 -18.56 5.80 29.20
N ALA A 542 -18.75 7.12 29.12
CA ALA A 542 -19.67 7.73 28.15
C ALA A 542 -19.19 7.53 26.69
N ARG A 543 -17.87 7.62 26.45
CA ARG A 543 -17.27 7.34 25.14
C ARG A 543 -17.40 5.87 24.72
N TRP A 544 -17.15 4.94 25.63
CA TRP A 544 -17.37 3.51 25.41
C TRP A 544 -18.84 3.24 25.07
N ALA A 545 -19.78 3.83 25.82
CA ALA A 545 -21.21 3.63 25.59
C ALA A 545 -21.63 4.11 24.19
N ARG A 546 -21.17 5.31 23.78
CA ARG A 546 -21.42 5.85 22.43
C ARG A 546 -20.82 4.98 21.32
N ARG A 547 -19.55 4.57 21.47
CA ARG A 547 -18.83 3.73 20.49
C ARG A 547 -19.57 2.43 20.19
N HIS A 548 -20.24 1.86 21.19
CA HIS A 548 -20.89 0.56 21.08
C HIS A 548 -22.42 0.62 21.05
N GLY A 549 -23.02 1.81 20.97
CA GLY A 549 -24.49 1.98 20.94
C GLY A 549 -25.21 1.53 22.22
N ILE A 550 -24.54 1.65 23.37
CA ILE A 550 -25.01 1.18 24.68
C ILE A 550 -25.74 2.30 25.41
N SER A 551 -26.92 2.00 25.96
CA SER A 551 -27.65 2.94 26.82
C SER A 551 -27.26 2.72 28.28
N ILE A 552 -26.80 3.77 28.95
CA ILE A 552 -26.56 3.76 30.40
C ILE A 552 -27.55 4.72 31.05
N THR A 553 -28.36 4.18 31.96
CA THR A 553 -29.31 4.96 32.75
C THR A 553 -28.92 4.84 34.22
N GLU A 554 -28.68 5.96 34.88
CA GLU A 554 -28.53 5.98 36.33
C GLU A 554 -29.89 6.24 37.00
N SER A 555 -30.21 5.43 38.00
CA SER A 555 -31.35 5.65 38.88
C SER A 555 -30.92 5.57 40.34
N VAL A 556 -31.82 5.97 41.25
CA VAL A 556 -31.60 5.86 42.71
C VAL A 556 -31.33 4.41 43.15
N ASP A 557 -31.83 3.43 42.38
CA ASP A 557 -31.71 2.00 42.67
C ASP A 557 -30.47 1.34 42.04
N GLY A 558 -29.68 2.09 41.26
CA GLY A 558 -28.45 1.62 40.62
C GLY A 558 -28.34 2.01 39.15
N MET A 559 -27.23 1.60 38.53
CA MET A 559 -26.96 1.79 37.10
C MET A 559 -27.62 0.66 36.30
N VAL A 560 -28.33 1.02 35.24
CA VAL A 560 -28.90 0.10 34.26
C VAL A 560 -28.17 0.28 32.94
N VAL A 561 -27.66 -0.82 32.37
CA VAL A 561 -26.86 -0.84 31.15
C VAL A 561 -27.55 -1.71 30.11
N ASP A 562 -27.96 -1.13 29.00
CA ASP A 562 -28.55 -1.84 27.87
C ASP A 562 -27.54 -1.95 26.73
N LEU A 563 -27.07 -3.16 26.48
CA LEU A 563 -26.03 -3.44 25.46
C LEU A 563 -26.60 -3.48 24.02
N GLY A 564 -27.87 -3.13 23.83
CA GLY A 564 -28.47 -2.95 22.49
C GLY A 564 -29.31 -4.12 21.98
N GLY A 565 -29.77 -3.98 20.73
CA GLY A 565 -30.73 -4.87 20.06
C GLY A 565 -30.12 -5.97 19.19
N GLN A 566 -28.87 -5.83 18.76
CA GLN A 566 -28.22 -6.87 17.95
C GLN A 566 -27.91 -8.11 18.79
N PRO A 567 -28.20 -9.33 18.30
CA PRO A 567 -27.87 -10.54 19.02
C PRO A 567 -26.35 -10.72 19.16
N LEU A 568 -25.84 -10.76 20.40
CA LEU A 568 -24.43 -10.97 20.73
C LEU A 568 -24.16 -12.45 21.03
N SER A 569 -23.02 -12.97 20.56
CA SER A 569 -22.47 -14.22 21.09
C SER A 569 -21.98 -14.02 22.51
N ARG A 570 -21.81 -15.12 23.25
CA ARG A 570 -21.30 -15.06 24.62
C ARG A 570 -19.89 -14.46 24.72
N VAL A 571 -19.06 -14.65 23.69
CA VAL A 571 -17.70 -14.09 23.62
C VAL A 571 -17.75 -12.58 23.40
N GLU A 572 -18.57 -12.12 22.45
CA GLU A 572 -18.79 -10.68 22.18
C GLU A 572 -19.34 -9.99 23.43
N LEU A 573 -20.33 -10.60 24.11
CA LEU A 573 -20.89 -10.09 25.36
C LEU A 573 -19.82 -9.94 26.46
N VAL A 574 -18.95 -10.93 26.64
CA VAL A 574 -17.87 -10.88 27.64
C VAL A 574 -16.86 -9.79 27.31
N LYS A 575 -16.42 -9.69 26.04
CA LYS A 575 -15.49 -8.65 25.59
C LYS A 575 -16.08 -7.26 25.81
N LEU A 576 -17.35 -7.07 25.43
CA LEU A 576 -18.03 -5.79 25.57
C LEU A 576 -18.18 -5.36 27.03
N ILE A 577 -18.61 -6.27 27.90
CA ILE A 577 -18.76 -5.98 29.34
C ILE A 577 -17.40 -5.67 29.98
N ARG A 578 -16.33 -6.39 29.61
CA ARG A 578 -14.96 -6.10 30.12
C ARG A 578 -14.49 -4.71 29.71
N ALA A 579 -14.61 -4.36 28.44
CA ALA A 579 -14.29 -3.01 27.98
C ALA A 579 -15.09 -1.93 28.72
N GLY A 580 -16.34 -2.22 29.10
CA GLY A 580 -17.15 -1.33 29.95
C GLY A 580 -16.66 -1.24 31.40
N VAL A 581 -16.15 -2.34 31.97
CA VAL A 581 -15.52 -2.35 33.31
C VAL A 581 -14.27 -1.48 33.29
N ASP A 582 -13.40 -1.65 32.29
CA ASP A 582 -12.16 -0.87 32.15
C ASP A 582 -12.48 0.63 31.97
N ALA A 583 -13.44 0.94 31.08
CA ALA A 583 -13.89 2.32 30.86
C ALA A 583 -14.53 2.95 32.12
N ALA A 584 -15.23 2.16 32.94
CA ALA A 584 -15.80 2.62 34.21
C ALA A 584 -14.71 2.85 35.27
N GLU A 585 -13.64 2.05 35.26
CA GLU A 585 -12.46 2.24 36.12
C GLU A 585 -11.73 3.54 35.77
N ASP A 586 -11.46 3.77 34.49
CA ASP A 586 -10.81 4.97 33.97
C ASP A 586 -11.63 6.24 34.21
N THR A 587 -12.95 6.11 34.28
CA THR A 587 -13.87 7.21 34.62
C THR A 587 -13.81 7.55 36.12
N GLY A 588 -13.43 6.59 36.96
CA GLY A 588 -13.19 6.78 38.39
C GLY A 588 -13.97 5.84 39.30
N SER A 589 -13.53 5.75 40.56
CA SER A 589 -13.98 4.72 41.52
C SER A 589 -15.48 4.67 41.83
N ILE A 590 -16.22 5.75 41.58
CA ILE A 590 -17.68 5.81 41.75
C ILE A 590 -18.38 5.18 40.54
N ALA A 591 -17.98 5.54 39.32
CA ALA A 591 -18.49 4.95 38.08
C ALA A 591 -18.20 3.45 38.02
N TYR A 592 -16.97 3.04 38.34
CA TYR A 592 -16.59 1.64 38.48
C TYR A 592 -17.53 0.86 39.43
N ARG A 593 -17.73 1.37 40.65
CA ARG A 593 -18.60 0.73 41.64
C ARG A 593 -20.05 0.63 41.18
N LYS A 594 -20.58 1.68 40.55
CA LYS A 594 -21.94 1.68 40.00
C LYS A 594 -22.06 0.66 38.87
N PHE A 595 -21.12 0.64 37.94
CA PHE A 595 -21.11 -0.23 36.76
C PHE A 595 -21.03 -1.73 37.13
N ILE A 596 -20.10 -2.13 37.99
CA ILE A 596 -19.99 -3.55 38.42
C ILE A 596 -21.21 -4.04 39.22
N SER A 597 -21.95 -3.11 39.84
CA SER A 597 -23.17 -3.40 40.58
C SER A 597 -24.45 -3.29 39.75
N GLY A 598 -24.32 -2.83 38.51
CA GLY A 598 -25.41 -2.47 37.61
C GLY A 598 -26.17 -3.67 37.07
N GLU A 599 -27.37 -3.38 36.57
CA GLU A 599 -28.23 -4.35 35.89
C GLU A 599 -28.11 -4.22 34.38
N PHE A 600 -27.88 -5.34 33.72
CA PHE A 600 -27.56 -5.42 32.31
C PHE A 600 -28.71 -6.08 31.53
N SER A 601 -28.97 -5.54 30.35
CA SER A 601 -29.86 -6.14 29.35
C SER A 601 -29.12 -6.32 28.03
N TRP A 602 -29.35 -7.45 27.34
CA TRP A 602 -28.75 -7.77 26.03
C TRP A 602 -29.59 -8.80 25.29
N THR A 603 -29.36 -8.96 23.99
CA THR A 603 -29.93 -10.06 23.18
C THR A 603 -28.85 -11.10 22.90
N GLU A 604 -29.09 -12.38 23.20
CA GLU A 604 -28.15 -13.47 22.82
C GLU A 604 -28.55 -14.11 21.49
N LYS A 605 -27.58 -14.40 20.61
CA LYS A 605 -27.76 -15.03 19.27
C LYS A 605 -28.68 -16.26 19.25
N GLU A 606 -28.77 -17.01 20.36
CA GLU A 606 -29.55 -18.26 20.43
C GLU A 606 -30.68 -18.26 21.48
N LYS A 607 -30.76 -17.25 22.35
CA LYS A 607 -31.60 -17.30 23.57
C LYS A 607 -32.51 -16.11 23.78
N GLY A 608 -32.58 -15.19 22.81
CA GLY A 608 -33.40 -13.99 22.86
C GLY A 608 -32.92 -12.98 23.90
N ARG A 609 -33.78 -12.01 24.22
CA ARG A 609 -33.44 -10.89 25.12
C ARG A 609 -33.39 -11.33 26.58
N ARG A 610 -32.30 -10.98 27.25
CA ARG A 610 -32.08 -11.08 28.69
C ARG A 610 -32.14 -9.67 29.28
N THR A 611 -32.85 -9.51 30.39
CA THR A 611 -32.96 -8.22 31.08
C THR A 611 -32.66 -8.40 32.57
N GLY A 612 -32.20 -7.33 33.23
CA GLY A 612 -32.00 -7.30 34.68
C GLY A 612 -30.90 -8.25 35.18
N GLN A 613 -29.92 -8.58 34.35
CA GLN A 613 -28.86 -9.52 34.70
C GLN A 613 -27.72 -8.80 35.41
N ARG A 614 -26.96 -9.50 36.26
CA ARG A 614 -25.76 -8.95 36.90
C ARG A 614 -24.56 -9.80 36.52
N PRO A 615 -23.95 -9.54 35.35
CA PRO A 615 -22.95 -10.42 34.77
C PRO A 615 -21.55 -10.21 35.36
N ILE A 616 -21.36 -9.27 36.30
CA ILE A 616 -20.05 -8.92 36.86
C ILE A 616 -20.04 -9.28 38.36
N ASN A 617 -18.93 -9.87 38.83
CA ASN A 617 -18.75 -10.15 40.26
C ASN A 617 -18.20 -8.93 41.01
N ARG A 618 -18.08 -9.01 42.34
CA ARG A 618 -17.56 -7.90 43.17
C ARG A 618 -16.09 -7.54 42.92
N ASN A 619 -15.34 -8.38 42.21
CA ASN A 619 -13.95 -8.16 41.85
C ASN A 619 -13.78 -7.56 40.44
N GLY A 620 -14.88 -7.32 39.70
CA GLY A 620 -14.84 -6.85 38.32
C GLY A 620 -14.81 -7.96 37.26
N ASP A 621 -14.76 -9.25 37.66
CA ASP A 621 -14.75 -10.34 36.69
C ASP A 621 -16.14 -10.62 36.12
N VAL A 622 -16.21 -10.76 34.80
CA VAL A 622 -17.42 -11.21 34.12
C VAL A 622 -17.69 -12.68 34.41
N LEU A 623 -18.85 -12.98 35.00
CA LEU A 623 -19.28 -14.29 35.55
C LEU A 623 -19.46 -15.40 34.50
N PHE A 624 -19.36 -15.07 33.21
CA PHE A 624 -19.43 -16.05 32.13
C PHE A 624 -18.09 -16.80 31.95
N SER A 625 -17.77 -17.72 32.85
CA SER A 625 -16.62 -18.63 32.67
C SER A 625 -16.94 -19.69 31.60
N SER A 626 -16.24 -19.67 30.47
CA SER A 626 -15.93 -20.87 29.68
C SER A 626 -14.46 -21.22 29.89
N LYS A 627 -14.18 -22.15 30.81
CA LYS A 627 -12.98 -22.97 30.68
C LYS A 627 -13.13 -23.77 29.39
N LEU A 628 -12.21 -23.61 28.45
CA LEU A 628 -12.07 -24.53 27.32
C LEU A 628 -11.76 -25.94 27.88
N PRO A 629 -12.46 -27.02 27.48
CA PRO A 629 -11.93 -28.38 27.61
C PRO A 629 -10.68 -28.50 26.73
N ARG A 630 -9.71 -29.28 27.22
CA ARG A 630 -8.45 -29.57 26.52
C ARG A 630 -8.64 -30.25 25.17
#